data_AF-A0A7V9QN12-F1
#
_entry.id   AF-A0A7V9QN12-F1
#
_cell.length_a   1.000
_cell.length_b   1.000
_cell.length_c   1.000
_cell.angle_alpha   90.00
_cell.angle_beta   90.00
_cell.angle_gamma   90.00
#
_symmetry.space_group_name_H-M   'P 1'
#
loop_
_entity.id
_entity.type
_entity.pdbx_description
1 polymer ?
#
loop_
_entity_poly.entity_id
_entity_poly.type
_entity_poly.pdbx_seq_one_letter_code
_entity_poly.pdbx_strand_id
1 'polypeptide(L)'
;MAESRKKKPDTPSFEDNLKRLEEIVERLELESVDLDESLRLFEEGIAVLRDASSALTVAETRVRQLVETADGTLELRELDA
;
A
#
# COMPACT_ATOMS: atom_id res chain seq x y z
N MET A 1 -24.55 -14.82 -13.81
CA MET A 1 -24.88 -14.16 -12.53
C MET A 1 -23.70 -14.34 -11.60
N ALA A 2 -23.33 -13.28 -10.90
CA ALA A 2 -22.02 -13.06 -10.29
C ALA A 2 -21.69 -14.05 -9.16
N GLU A 3 -20.55 -14.73 -9.28
CA GLU A 3 -19.92 -15.41 -8.15
C GLU A 3 -19.18 -14.39 -7.29
N SER A 4 -19.87 -13.99 -6.23
CA SER A 4 -19.28 -13.35 -5.06
C SER A 4 -18.31 -14.33 -4.40
N ARG A 5 -17.01 -14.01 -4.37
CA ARG A 5 -16.02 -14.74 -3.57
C ARG A 5 -15.10 -13.79 -2.79
N LYS A 6 -15.54 -13.55 -1.55
CA LYS A 6 -14.75 -13.47 -0.30
C LYS A 6 -13.82 -12.26 -0.10
N LYS A 7 -14.35 -11.22 0.56
CA LYS A 7 -13.58 -10.29 1.41
C LYS A 7 -12.84 -11.07 2.51
N LYS A 8 -11.50 -10.99 2.54
CA LYS A 8 -10.60 -11.22 3.69
C LYS A 8 -9.26 -10.52 3.39
N PRO A 9 -8.52 -9.95 4.37
CA PRO A 9 -8.86 -9.44 5.71
C PRO A 9 -8.83 -7.89 5.74
N ASP A 10 -8.94 -7.29 6.93
CA ASP A 10 -9.07 -5.85 7.26
C ASP A 10 -7.93 -4.90 6.80
N THR A 11 -7.10 -5.30 5.83
CA THR A 11 -6.00 -4.48 5.32
C THR A 11 -6.42 -3.78 4.03
N PRO A 12 -6.36 -2.44 3.95
CA PRO A 12 -6.69 -1.70 2.74
C PRO A 12 -5.79 -2.10 1.56
N SER A 13 -6.36 -2.12 0.35
CA SER A 13 -5.58 -2.36 -0.87
C SER A 13 -4.61 -1.21 -1.17
N PHE A 14 -3.67 -1.41 -2.10
CA PHE A 14 -2.78 -0.32 -2.52
C PHE A 14 -3.59 0.86 -3.10
N GLU A 15 -4.59 0.54 -3.91
CA GLU A 15 -5.50 1.52 -4.52
C GLU A 15 -6.32 2.26 -3.46
N ASP A 16 -6.80 1.55 -2.42
CA ASP A 16 -7.51 2.19 -1.30
C ASP A 16 -6.58 3.12 -0.51
N ASN A 17 -5.33 2.71 -0.26
CA ASN A 17 -4.33 3.54 0.42
C ASN A 17 -3.97 4.78 -0.39
N LEU A 18 -3.80 4.63 -1.72
CA LEU A 18 -3.50 5.75 -2.60
C LEU A 18 -4.65 6.77 -2.59
N LYS A 19 -5.88 6.28 -2.75
CA LYS A 19 -7.08 7.13 -2.67
C LYS A 19 -7.18 7.84 -1.33
N ARG A 20 -6.89 7.14 -0.23
CA ARG A 20 -6.91 7.75 1.10
C ARG A 20 -5.86 8.84 1.26
N LEU A 21 -4.67 8.64 0.71
CA LEU A 21 -3.62 9.65 0.72
C LEU A 21 -4.03 10.90 -0.07
N GLU A 22 -4.68 10.73 -1.23
CA GLU A 22 -5.25 11.85 -2.00
C GLU A 22 -6.28 12.63 -1.18
N GLU A 23 -7.23 11.94 -0.52
CA GLU A 23 -8.23 12.57 0.36
C GLU A 23 -7.58 13.34 1.53
N ILE A 24 -6.49 12.81 2.10
CA ILE A 24 -5.75 13.46 3.18
C ILE A 24 -5.10 14.75 2.68
N VAL A 25 -4.47 14.71 1.50
CA VAL A 25 -3.84 15.88 0.87
C VAL A 25 -4.89 16.94 0.56
N GLU A 26 -6.00 16.56 -0.08
CA GLU A 26 -7.10 17.49 -0.37
C GLU A 26 -7.63 18.18 0.88
N ARG A 27 -7.74 17.45 2.00
CA ARG A 27 -8.16 18.04 3.28
C ARG A 27 -7.13 18.98 3.87
N LEU A 28 -5.85 18.63 3.82
CA LEU A 28 -4.75 19.48 4.33
C LEU A 28 -4.60 20.78 3.54
N GLU A 29 -5.07 20.83 2.29
CA GLU A 29 -5.06 22.04 1.46
C GLU A 29 -6.20 23.02 1.78
N LEU A 30 -7.20 22.62 2.59
CA LEU A 30 -8.30 23.49 2.98
C LEU A 30 -7.84 24.54 4.00
N GLU A 31 -8.10 25.81 3.73
CA GLU A 31 -7.80 26.93 4.64
C GLU A 31 -8.50 26.84 6.02
N SER A 32 -9.52 25.98 6.14
CA SER A 32 -10.32 25.81 7.37
C SER A 32 -9.87 24.67 8.28
N VAL A 33 -8.83 23.91 7.91
CA VAL A 33 -8.33 22.83 8.77
C VAL A 33 -7.55 23.43 9.93
N ASP A 34 -7.92 23.05 11.16
CA ASP A 34 -7.21 23.48 12.34
C ASP A 34 -5.91 22.68 12.56
N LEU A 35 -5.06 23.15 13.48
CA LEU A 35 -3.75 22.55 13.72
C LEU A 35 -3.84 21.12 14.26
N ASP A 36 -4.81 20.83 15.13
CA ASP A 36 -4.97 19.49 15.72
C ASP A 36 -5.44 18.50 14.66
N GLU A 37 -6.36 18.92 13.79
CA GLU A 37 -6.81 18.15 12.64
C GLU A 37 -5.69 17.96 11.61
N SER A 38 -4.88 18.99 11.35
CA SER A 38 -3.71 18.90 10.47
C SER A 38 -2.73 17.83 10.95
N LEU A 39 -2.43 17.80 12.25
CA LEU A 39 -1.52 16.84 12.85
C LEU A 39 -2.07 15.41 12.75
N ARG A 40 -3.37 15.22 13.02
CA ARG A 40 -4.02 13.91 12.87
C ARG A 40 -3.99 13.41 11.43
N LEU A 41 -4.32 14.28 10.48
CA LEU A 41 -4.27 13.97 9.06
C LEU A 41 -2.85 13.61 8.60
N PHE A 42 -1.85 14.33 9.10
CA PHE A 42 -0.45 14.04 8.80
C PHE A 42 -0.01 12.69 9.36
N GLU A 43 -0.31 12.38 10.63
CA GLU A 43 -0.03 11.08 11.24
C GLU A 43 -0.73 9.94 10.50
N GLU A 44 -1.99 10.12 10.12
CA GLU A 44 -2.74 9.18 9.30
C GLU A 44 -2.06 8.98 7.92
N GLY A 45 -1.66 10.08 7.26
CA GLY A 45 -0.98 10.04 5.97
C GLY A 45 0.33 9.24 6.02
N ILE A 46 1.11 9.37 7.09
CA ILE A 46 2.33 8.58 7.29
C ILE A 46 2.02 7.09 7.43
N ALA A 47 0.98 6.73 8.18
CA ALA A 47 0.57 5.34 8.33
C ALA A 47 0.12 4.74 6.98
N VAL A 48 -0.74 5.45 6.25
CA VAL A 48 -1.24 5.03 4.92
C VAL A 48 -0.09 4.88 3.92
N LEU A 49 0.86 5.82 3.90
CA LEU A 49 2.03 5.77 3.02
C LEU A 49 2.92 4.56 3.31
N ARG A 50 3.11 4.23 4.59
CA ARG A 50 3.89 3.06 5.00
C ARG A 50 3.24 1.77 4.51
N ASP A 51 1.92 1.66 4.63
CA ASP A 51 1.18 0.48 4.23
C ASP A 51 1.18 0.33 2.69
N ALA A 52 1.03 1.44 1.95
CA ALA A 52 1.19 1.45 0.50
C ALA A 52 2.61 1.03 0.05
N SER A 53 3.64 1.53 0.72
CA SER A 53 5.04 1.21 0.44
C SER A 53 5.35 -0.28 0.71
N SER A 54 4.75 -0.85 1.76
CA SER A 54 4.85 -2.28 2.05
C SER A 54 4.21 -3.12 0.95
N ALA A 55 3.02 -2.74 0.48
CA ALA A 55 2.34 -3.42 -0.62
C ALA A 55 3.17 -3.39 -1.92
N LEU A 56 3.79 -2.26 -2.25
CA LEU A 56 4.69 -2.13 -3.39
C LEU A 56 5.92 -3.03 -3.26
N THR A 57 6.54 -3.07 -2.08
CA THR A 57 7.71 -3.94 -1.84
C THR A 57 7.38 -5.41 -2.10
N VAL A 58 6.22 -5.88 -1.63
CA VAL A 58 5.76 -7.26 -1.88
C VAL A 58 5.55 -7.51 -3.38
N ALA A 59 4.96 -6.54 -4.09
CA ALA A 59 4.76 -6.64 -5.53
C ALA A 59 6.09 -6.70 -6.28
N GLU A 60 7.06 -5.83 -5.93
CA GLU A 60 8.40 -5.82 -6.51
C GLU A 60 9.15 -7.14 -6.28
N THR A 61 9.10 -7.70 -5.07
CA THR A 61 9.69 -9.01 -4.78
C THR A 61 9.09 -10.08 -5.68
N ARG A 62 7.76 -10.10 -5.84
CA ARG A 62 7.08 -11.08 -6.69
C ARG A 62 7.45 -10.92 -8.17
N VAL A 63 7.53 -9.69 -8.66
CA VAL A 63 7.97 -9.40 -10.04
C VAL A 63 9.39 -9.91 -10.26
N ARG A 64 10.30 -9.63 -9.31
CA ARG A 64 11.69 -10.08 -9.38
C ARG A 64 11.79 -11.60 -9.47
N GLN A 65 11.07 -12.31 -8.60
CA GLN A 65 10.99 -13.78 -8.64
C GLN A 65 10.48 -14.29 -9.99
N LEU A 66 9.44 -13.67 -10.56
CA LEU A 66 8.90 -14.07 -11.85
C LEU A 66 9.90 -13.86 -12.99
N VAL A 67 10.61 -12.73 -13.01
CA VAL A 67 11.65 -12.43 -14.01
C VAL A 67 12.80 -13.43 -13.90
N GLU A 68 13.30 -13.68 -12.67
CA GLU A 68 14.34 -14.69 -12.40
C GLU A 68 13.92 -16.09 -12.88
N THR A 69 12.64 -16.47 -12.71
CA THR A 69 12.13 -17.76 -13.21
C THR A 69 11.94 -17.81 -14.73
N ALA A 70 11.64 -16.69 -15.39
CA ALA A 70 11.39 -16.63 -16.82
C ALA A 70 12.69 -16.77 -17.65
N ASP A 71 13.81 -16.29 -17.11
CA ASP A 71 15.15 -16.43 -17.72
C ASP A 71 15.83 -17.78 -17.41
N GLY A 72 15.10 -18.74 -16.85
CA GLY A 72 15.53 -20.14 -16.69
C GLY A 72 16.62 -20.38 -15.64
N THR A 73 16.97 -19.36 -14.84
CA THR A 73 18.01 -19.46 -13.81
C THR A 73 17.37 -19.32 -12.43
N LEU A 74 17.16 -20.44 -11.75
CA LEU A 74 16.75 -20.46 -10.35
C LEU A 74 17.96 -20.15 -9.46
N GLU A 75 18.00 -18.96 -8.85
CA GLU A 75 18.86 -18.74 -7.70
C GLU A 75 18.07 -18.95 -6.40
N LEU A 76 18.53 -19.91 -5.61
CA LEU A 76 18.08 -20.12 -4.23
C LEU A 76 18.43 -18.87 -3.41
N ARG A 77 17.44 -18.05 -3.07
CA ARG A 77 17.54 -17.20 -1.89
C ARG A 77 16.87 -17.92 -0.73
N GLU A 78 17.69 -18.42 0.17
CA GLU A 78 17.25 -18.74 1.52
C GLU A 78 16.59 -17.48 2.10
N LEU A 79 15.32 -17.60 2.42
CA LEU A 79 14.61 -16.57 3.17
C LEU A 79 15.09 -16.71 4.61
N ASP A 80 16.15 -15.97 4.97
CA ASP A 80 16.59 -15.86 6.36
C ASP A 80 15.43 -15.30 7.22
N ALA A 81 15.27 -15.95 8.38
CA ALA A 81 14.12 -15.92 9.29
C ALA A 81 13.74 -14.58 9.91
#